data_AF-A0A6I1H997-F1
#
_entry.id   AF-A0A6I1H997-F1
#
_cell.length_a   1.000
_cell.length_b   1.000
_cell.length_c   1.000
_cell.angle_alpha   90.00
_cell.angle_beta   90.00
_cell.angle_gamma   90.00
#
_symmetry.space_group_name_H-M   'P 1'
#
loop_
_entity.id
_entity.type
_entity.pdbx_description
1 polymer ?
#
loop_
_entity_poly.entity_id
_entity_poly.type
_entity_poly.pdbx_seq_one_letter_code
_entity_poly.pdbx_strand_id
1 'polypeptide(L)'
;MSEMGYAQAAIPVYGYFVKNTYPHDPKAFTQGLLFKDGHLYESTGQNGQSSLRKVELTTGKVLQKSMLDKTVFGEGITDVGDEILGLTWISQTGYVFDQKTFKLKRKFSYQGEGWGLASDGHFVYMSDGSAAIRVLNPKTLMEVRRFEVKAEGRPIERLNELEMVDGELFANVWGADVIARIDPATGKVVGWIDLTGLLPPAQRGTANPDAVLNGIAWDARGKRLFVTGKLWPKLFEIELIEIQRR
;
A
#
# COMPACT_ATOMS: atom_id res chain seq x y z
N MET A 1 -29.45 -24.38 14.85
CA MET A 1 -29.13 -24.84 13.48
C MET A 1 -27.66 -25.18 13.48
N SER A 2 -27.33 -26.45 13.24
CA SER A 2 -25.95 -26.96 13.24
C SER A 2 -25.15 -26.30 12.12
N GLU A 3 -24.07 -25.58 12.46
CA GLU A 3 -23.04 -25.24 11.49
C GLU A 3 -22.41 -26.56 11.03
N MET A 4 -22.76 -27.00 9.82
CA MET A 4 -22.00 -28.04 9.15
C MET A 4 -20.62 -27.46 8.83
N GLY A 5 -19.57 -28.02 9.45
CA GLY A 5 -18.19 -27.68 9.11
C GLY A 5 -17.87 -28.24 7.73
N TYR A 6 -17.79 -27.35 6.72
CA TYR A 6 -17.25 -27.72 5.42
C TYR A 6 -15.73 -27.69 5.48
N ALA A 7 -15.08 -28.64 4.81
CA ALA A 7 -13.63 -28.62 4.63
C ALA A 7 -13.26 -27.38 3.79
N GLN A 8 -12.48 -26.47 4.38
CA GLN A 8 -11.94 -25.31 3.68
C GLN A 8 -10.49 -25.63 3.26
N ALA A 9 -10.18 -25.43 1.99
CA ALA A 9 -8.79 -25.53 1.52
C ALA A 9 -7.93 -24.48 2.23
N ALA A 10 -6.68 -24.84 2.54
CA ALA A 10 -5.72 -23.91 3.12
C ALA A 10 -5.53 -22.69 2.21
N ILE A 11 -5.27 -21.52 2.81
CA ILE A 11 -4.99 -20.30 2.05
C ILE A 11 -3.71 -20.51 1.21
N PRO A 12 -3.76 -20.34 -0.13
CA PRO A 12 -2.58 -20.47 -0.98
C PRO A 12 -1.48 -19.48 -0.61
N VAL A 13 -0.23 -19.90 -0.79
CA VAL A 13 0.95 -19.05 -0.59
C VAL A 13 1.67 -18.90 -1.93
N TYR A 14 2.03 -17.67 -2.26
CA TYR A 14 2.74 -17.29 -3.46
C TYR A 14 4.15 -16.83 -3.06
N GLY A 15 5.16 -17.39 -3.71
CA GLY A 15 6.47 -16.79 -3.76
C GLY A 15 6.52 -15.76 -4.88
N TYR A 16 7.74 -15.38 -5.27
CA TYR A 16 7.94 -14.39 -6.31
C TYR A 16 9.10 -14.77 -7.24
N PHE A 17 9.04 -14.23 -8.45
CA PHE A 17 10.17 -14.13 -9.37
C PHE A 17 10.40 -12.65 -9.71
N VAL A 18 11.63 -12.17 -9.52
CA VAL A 18 11.98 -10.77 -9.82
C VAL A 18 12.17 -10.63 -11.33
N LYS A 19 11.27 -9.89 -11.99
CA LYS A 19 11.35 -9.59 -13.43
C LYS A 19 12.36 -8.49 -13.71
N ASN A 20 12.28 -7.42 -12.93
CA ASN A 20 13.15 -6.27 -13.03
C ASN A 20 13.47 -5.71 -11.65
N THR A 21 14.59 -5.01 -11.55
CA THR A 21 14.96 -4.21 -10.38
C THR A 21 15.28 -2.80 -10.83
N TYR A 22 14.67 -1.83 -10.18
CA TYR A 22 14.81 -0.41 -10.46
C TYR A 22 15.46 0.32 -9.29
N PRO A 23 16.19 1.41 -9.51
CA PRO A 23 16.67 2.26 -8.44
C PRO A 23 15.50 2.87 -7.65
N HIS A 24 15.64 2.94 -6.33
CA HIS A 24 14.71 3.64 -5.45
C HIS A 24 15.49 4.56 -4.51
N ASP A 25 14.90 5.70 -4.11
CA ASP A 25 15.57 6.67 -3.25
C ASP A 25 15.77 6.10 -1.84
N PRO A 26 17.01 5.83 -1.39
CA PRO A 26 17.27 5.25 -0.07
C PRO A 26 16.98 6.22 1.08
N LYS A 27 16.57 7.46 0.79
CA LYS A 27 16.08 8.44 1.78
C LYS A 27 14.55 8.51 1.83
N ALA A 28 13.84 7.79 0.96
CA ALA A 28 12.38 7.77 0.94
C ALA A 28 11.84 6.82 2.02
N PHE A 29 11.18 7.36 3.03
CA PHE A 29 10.44 6.55 4.00
C PHE A 29 9.04 6.25 3.43
N THR A 30 8.96 5.31 2.48
CA THR A 30 7.77 4.99 1.69
C THR A 30 6.57 4.62 2.57
N GLN A 31 5.46 5.33 2.41
CA GLN A 31 4.21 5.09 3.12
C GLN A 31 2.98 4.89 2.21
N GLY A 32 3.09 5.25 0.94
CA GLY A 32 2.10 4.92 -0.08
C GLY A 32 2.75 4.93 -1.45
N LEU A 33 2.36 3.99 -2.30
CA LEU A 33 2.88 3.84 -3.65
C LEU A 33 1.72 3.53 -4.60
N LEU A 34 1.73 4.10 -5.80
CA LEU A 34 0.81 3.70 -6.87
C LEU A 34 1.46 3.89 -8.23
N PHE A 35 1.02 3.13 -9.22
CA PHE A 35 1.49 3.25 -10.59
C PHE A 35 0.39 3.83 -11.49
N LYS A 36 0.68 4.97 -12.12
CA LYS A 36 -0.28 5.63 -13.01
C LYS A 36 0.42 6.34 -14.17
N ASP A 37 -0.12 6.13 -15.37
CA ASP A 37 0.35 6.79 -16.60
C ASP A 37 1.87 6.70 -16.84
N GLY A 38 2.44 5.52 -16.60
CA GLY A 38 3.87 5.26 -16.82
C GLY A 38 4.78 5.72 -15.70
N HIS A 39 4.23 6.28 -14.62
CA HIS A 39 4.98 6.85 -13.51
C HIS A 39 4.56 6.22 -12.19
N LEU A 40 5.49 6.24 -11.24
CA LEU A 40 5.18 5.98 -9.85
C LEU A 40 4.75 7.29 -9.20
N TYR A 41 3.77 7.22 -8.32
CA TYR A 41 3.46 8.25 -7.36
C TYR A 41 3.74 7.70 -5.97
N GLU A 42 4.43 8.47 -5.14
CA GLU A 42 4.92 8.01 -3.85
C GLU A 42 4.62 9.05 -2.77
N SER A 43 4.11 8.58 -1.64
CA SER A 43 4.07 9.33 -0.39
C SER A 43 5.19 8.87 0.52
N THR A 44 5.92 9.82 1.07
CA THR A 44 6.94 9.56 2.08
C THR A 44 6.53 10.12 3.44
N GLY A 45 6.90 9.39 4.50
CA GLY A 45 6.71 9.80 5.88
C GLY A 45 7.87 10.57 6.49
N GLN A 46 7.84 10.69 7.82
CA GLN A 46 8.71 11.47 8.72
C GLN A 46 8.39 12.97 8.76
N ASN A 47 8.25 13.51 9.98
CA ASN A 47 8.01 14.93 10.21
C ASN A 47 9.16 15.76 9.62
N GLY A 48 8.80 16.83 8.92
CA GLY A 48 9.74 17.69 8.20
C GLY A 48 10.25 17.14 6.86
N GLN A 49 9.97 15.87 6.55
CA GLN A 49 10.45 15.19 5.33
C GLN A 49 9.32 14.63 4.46
N SER A 50 8.09 14.61 4.98
CA SER A 50 6.95 14.03 4.29
C SER A 50 6.64 14.76 2.99
N SER A 51 6.39 13.99 1.93
CA SER A 51 6.23 14.56 0.59
C SER A 51 5.41 13.65 -0.32
N LEU A 52 4.70 14.28 -1.25
CA LEU A 52 4.11 13.63 -2.42
C LEU A 52 5.06 13.77 -3.61
N ARG A 53 5.33 12.67 -4.30
CA ARG A 53 6.33 12.59 -5.38
C ARG A 53 5.72 11.96 -6.62
N LYS A 54 6.15 12.43 -7.79
CA LYS A 54 6.04 11.72 -9.08
C LYS A 54 7.43 11.26 -9.46
N VAL A 55 7.58 9.96 -9.74
CA VAL A 55 8.88 9.31 -9.91
C VAL A 55 8.91 8.58 -11.26
N GLU A 56 10.02 8.74 -11.97
CA GLU A 56 10.31 7.97 -13.18
C GLU A 56 10.72 6.54 -12.79
N LEU A 57 9.97 5.54 -13.29
CA LEU A 57 10.16 4.13 -12.91
C LEU A 57 11.59 3.63 -13.16
N THR A 58 12.15 3.90 -14.34
CA THR A 58 13.41 3.28 -14.80
C THR A 58 14.64 3.80 -14.05
N THR A 59 14.61 5.05 -13.60
CA THR A 59 15.77 5.71 -12.98
C THR A 59 15.58 5.99 -11.48
N GLY A 60 14.36 5.91 -10.96
CA GLY A 60 14.02 6.37 -9.62
C GLY A 60 14.07 7.90 -9.45
N LYS A 61 14.24 8.65 -10.54
CA LYS A 61 14.34 10.12 -10.48
C LYS A 61 12.99 10.74 -10.12
N VAL A 62 13.00 11.58 -9.09
CA VAL A 62 11.84 12.42 -8.74
C VAL A 62 11.66 13.49 -9.81
N LEU A 63 10.54 13.44 -10.53
CA LEU A 63 10.17 14.37 -11.60
C LEU A 63 9.40 15.58 -11.06
N GLN A 64 8.62 15.37 -10.00
CA GLN A 64 7.82 16.39 -9.34
C GLN A 64 7.70 16.05 -7.86
N LYS A 65 7.72 17.07 -7.00
CA LYS A 65 7.68 16.89 -5.54
C LYS A 65 6.90 18.03 -4.91
N SER A 66 6.03 17.69 -3.96
CA SER A 66 5.35 18.64 -3.08
C SER A 66 5.61 18.24 -1.63
N MET A 67 6.10 19.17 -0.83
CA MET A 67 6.32 18.93 0.61
C MET A 67 5.02 19.09 1.36
N LEU A 68 4.75 18.20 2.31
CA LEU A 68 3.70 18.43 3.31
C LEU A 68 4.20 19.42 4.37
N ASP A 69 3.28 19.90 5.20
CA ASP A 69 3.64 20.72 6.36
C ASP A 69 4.65 19.97 7.25
N LYS A 70 5.60 20.69 7.85
CA LYS A 70 6.68 20.09 8.62
C LYS A 70 6.20 19.30 9.85
N THR A 71 5.02 19.62 10.36
CA THR A 71 4.40 18.94 11.50
C THR A 71 3.64 17.68 11.11
N VAL A 72 3.50 17.42 9.81
CA VAL A 72 2.67 16.35 9.27
C VAL A 72 3.54 15.17 8.88
N PHE A 73 3.13 13.99 9.35
CA PHE A 73 3.63 12.71 8.91
C PHE A 73 2.70 12.19 7.81
N GLY A 74 3.19 12.15 6.56
CA GLY A 74 2.45 11.62 5.41
C GLY A 74 2.39 10.10 5.41
N GLU A 75 1.24 9.56 5.03
CA GLU A 75 0.97 8.12 4.99
C GLU A 75 0.48 7.70 3.59
N GLY A 76 -0.33 6.65 3.48
CA GLY A 76 -0.83 6.09 2.23
C GLY A 76 -1.50 7.09 1.29
N ILE A 77 -1.32 6.86 -0.01
CA ILE A 77 -1.94 7.62 -1.09
C ILE A 77 -2.67 6.69 -2.06
N THR A 78 -3.70 7.20 -2.72
CA THR A 78 -4.34 6.51 -3.86
C THR A 78 -4.90 7.54 -4.82
N ASP A 79 -5.14 7.16 -6.08
CA ASP A 79 -5.77 8.03 -7.06
C ASP A 79 -7.29 7.82 -7.14
N VAL A 80 -8.01 8.91 -7.37
CA VAL A 80 -9.43 8.92 -7.68
C VAL A 80 -9.66 9.91 -8.81
N GLY A 81 -9.85 9.40 -10.02
CA GLY A 81 -9.93 10.24 -11.22
C GLY A 81 -8.64 11.00 -11.45
N ASP A 82 -8.70 12.34 -11.47
CA ASP A 82 -7.53 13.23 -11.62
C ASP A 82 -6.99 13.76 -10.28
N GLU A 83 -7.42 13.17 -9.15
CA GLU A 83 -7.00 13.55 -7.80
C GLU A 83 -6.11 12.49 -7.17
N ILE A 84 -5.17 12.92 -6.32
CA ILE A 84 -4.44 12.05 -5.40
C ILE A 84 -4.94 12.34 -3.99
N LEU A 85 -5.43 11.31 -3.32
CA LEU A 85 -5.78 11.34 -1.91
C LEU A 85 -4.55 10.93 -1.11
N GLY A 86 -4.34 11.55 0.04
CA GLY A 86 -3.27 11.17 0.96
C GLY A 86 -3.71 11.24 2.41
N LEU A 87 -3.31 10.25 3.20
CA LEU A 87 -3.51 10.20 4.63
C LEU A 87 -2.34 10.84 5.39
N THR A 88 -2.59 11.02 6.67
CA THR A 88 -1.57 11.27 7.67
C THR A 88 -1.69 10.26 8.79
N TRP A 89 -0.62 10.12 9.58
CA TRP A 89 -0.58 9.12 10.63
C TRP A 89 -1.60 9.39 11.75
N ILE A 90 -1.30 10.31 12.66
CA ILE A 90 -2.16 10.57 13.85
C ILE A 90 -2.99 11.85 13.76
N SER A 91 -2.81 12.65 12.69
CA SER A 91 -3.40 14.00 12.64
C SER A 91 -4.89 14.04 12.28
N GLN A 92 -5.50 12.87 12.02
CA GLN A 92 -6.93 12.74 11.71
C GLN A 92 -7.37 13.62 10.53
N THR A 93 -6.43 13.91 9.64
CA THR A 93 -6.58 14.81 8.49
C THR A 93 -6.02 14.14 7.25
N GLY A 94 -6.79 14.13 6.18
CA GLY A 94 -6.35 13.73 4.86
C GLY A 94 -6.35 14.90 3.88
N TYR A 95 -5.64 14.72 2.77
CA TYR A 95 -5.44 15.74 1.75
C TYR A 95 -5.92 15.22 0.39
N VAL A 96 -6.44 16.12 -0.43
CA VAL A 96 -6.78 15.88 -1.82
C VAL A 96 -5.96 16.82 -2.68
N PHE A 97 -5.07 16.27 -3.50
CA PHE A 97 -4.21 17.00 -4.41
C PHE A 97 -4.68 16.84 -5.85
N ASP A 98 -4.47 17.88 -6.66
CA ASP A 98 -4.51 17.75 -8.11
C ASP A 98 -3.33 16.87 -8.58
N GLN A 99 -3.60 15.77 -9.31
CA GLN A 99 -2.57 14.80 -9.70
C GLN A 99 -1.48 15.40 -10.60
N LYS A 100 -1.84 16.40 -11.43
CA LYS A 100 -0.91 17.00 -12.41
C LYS A 100 0.00 18.05 -11.76
N THR A 101 -0.54 18.85 -10.86
CA THR A 101 0.16 20.02 -10.29
C THR A 101 0.62 19.81 -8.86
N PHE A 102 0.12 18.78 -8.17
CA PHE A 102 0.27 18.57 -6.71
C PHE A 102 -0.23 19.73 -5.86
N LYS A 103 -1.07 20.62 -6.43
CA LYS A 103 -1.73 21.66 -5.66
C LYS A 103 -2.77 21.03 -4.75
N LEU A 104 -2.75 21.41 -3.48
CA LEU A 104 -3.77 21.02 -2.52
C LEU A 104 -5.12 21.61 -2.95
N LYS A 105 -6.12 20.76 -3.18
CA LYS A 105 -7.48 21.15 -3.52
C LYS A 105 -8.36 21.29 -2.29
N ARG A 106 -8.32 20.30 -1.39
CA ARG A 106 -9.06 20.31 -0.12
C ARG A 106 -8.43 19.37 0.91
N LYS A 107 -8.86 19.53 2.16
CA LYS A 107 -8.62 18.58 3.25
C LYS A 107 -9.92 17.84 3.57
N PHE A 108 -9.79 16.67 4.18
CA PHE A 108 -10.90 15.92 4.77
C PHE A 108 -10.49 15.38 6.14
N SER A 109 -11.46 14.99 6.97
CA SER A 109 -11.20 14.49 8.31
C SER A 109 -11.67 13.04 8.45
N TYR A 110 -10.98 12.29 9.29
CA TYR A 110 -11.34 10.92 9.67
C TYR A 110 -10.94 10.69 11.12
N GLN A 111 -11.51 9.67 11.77
CA GLN A 111 -11.22 9.36 13.17
C GLN A 111 -10.06 8.37 13.30
N GLY A 112 -9.22 8.49 14.34
CA GLY A 112 -8.09 7.59 14.57
C GLY A 112 -6.95 7.73 13.55
N GLU A 113 -6.14 6.70 13.40
CA GLU A 113 -4.96 6.73 12.53
C GLU A 113 -5.31 6.50 11.05
N GLY A 114 -4.38 6.86 10.16
CA GLY A 114 -4.42 6.49 8.74
C GLY A 114 -3.08 5.92 8.29
N TRP A 115 -3.09 4.75 7.64
CA TRP A 115 -1.89 4.02 7.24
C TRP A 115 -1.84 3.85 5.72
N GLY A 116 -2.60 2.92 5.12
CA GLY A 116 -2.63 2.69 3.67
C GLY A 116 -3.91 3.21 3.01
N LEU A 117 -3.82 3.50 1.71
CA LEU A 117 -4.98 3.81 0.84
C LEU A 117 -4.89 3.01 -0.45
N ALA A 118 -6.04 2.50 -0.92
CA ALA A 118 -6.20 1.97 -2.27
C ALA A 118 -7.56 2.38 -2.84
N SER A 119 -7.75 2.27 -4.15
CA SER A 119 -8.97 2.63 -4.85
C SER A 119 -9.28 1.59 -5.91
N ASP A 120 -10.55 1.19 -6.03
CA ASP A 120 -11.06 0.38 -7.15
C ASP A 120 -11.81 1.22 -8.20
N GLY A 121 -11.74 2.56 -8.06
CA GLY A 121 -12.51 3.52 -8.86
C GLY A 121 -13.95 3.75 -8.40
N HIS A 122 -14.52 2.87 -7.57
CA HIS A 122 -15.86 3.01 -6.98
C HIS A 122 -15.80 3.42 -5.50
N PHE A 123 -14.84 2.88 -4.76
CA PHE A 123 -14.60 3.13 -3.36
C PHE A 123 -13.11 3.35 -3.08
N VAL A 124 -12.85 4.00 -1.95
CA VAL A 124 -11.51 4.14 -1.39
C VAL A 124 -11.40 3.27 -0.15
N TYR A 125 -10.36 2.46 -0.07
CA TYR A 125 -10.07 1.54 1.04
C TYR A 125 -8.98 2.15 1.90
N MET A 126 -9.18 2.14 3.22
CA MET A 126 -8.27 2.74 4.19
C MET A 126 -7.96 1.73 5.30
N SER A 127 -6.66 1.50 5.54
CA SER A 127 -6.15 0.80 6.71
C SER A 127 -5.66 1.80 7.76
N ASP A 128 -5.57 1.33 9.01
CA ASP A 128 -5.14 2.14 10.16
C ASP A 128 -4.26 1.34 11.13
N GLY A 129 -3.61 0.27 10.65
CA GLY A 129 -2.80 -0.64 11.47
C GLY A 129 -3.61 -1.65 12.29
N SER A 130 -4.94 -1.51 12.38
CA SER A 130 -5.81 -2.55 12.94
C SER A 130 -6.12 -3.65 11.90
N ALA A 131 -6.98 -4.60 12.28
CA ALA A 131 -7.54 -5.57 11.34
C ALA A 131 -8.70 -5.02 10.50
N ALA A 132 -9.15 -3.79 10.74
CA ALA A 132 -10.27 -3.20 10.02
C ALA A 132 -9.80 -2.49 8.74
N ILE A 133 -10.59 -2.65 7.67
CA ILE A 133 -10.53 -1.80 6.47
C ILE A 133 -11.80 -0.97 6.43
N ARG A 134 -11.61 0.35 6.35
CA ARG A 134 -12.69 1.32 6.16
C ARG A 134 -12.86 1.54 4.68
N VAL A 135 -14.12 1.61 4.25
CA VAL A 135 -14.47 1.85 2.85
C VAL A 135 -15.15 3.19 2.78
N LEU A 136 -14.56 4.10 2.02
CA LEU A 136 -14.95 5.49 1.94
C LEU A 136 -15.62 5.76 0.59
N ASN A 137 -16.61 6.64 0.58
CA ASN A 137 -17.14 7.18 -0.66
C ASN A 137 -16.07 8.09 -1.32
N PRO A 138 -15.75 7.92 -2.61
CA PRO A 138 -14.64 8.65 -3.24
C PRO A 138 -14.88 10.16 -3.38
N LYS A 139 -16.14 10.61 -3.33
CA LYS A 139 -16.50 12.04 -3.45
C LYS A 139 -16.54 12.73 -2.09
N THR A 140 -17.21 12.12 -1.12
CA THR A 140 -17.41 12.72 0.21
C THR A 140 -16.31 12.35 1.19
N LEU A 141 -15.56 11.28 0.92
CA LEU A 141 -14.51 10.70 1.79
C LEU A 141 -15.03 10.30 3.18
N MET A 142 -16.34 10.11 3.29
CA MET A 142 -16.99 9.57 4.47
C MET A 142 -17.03 8.04 4.40
N GLU A 143 -16.83 7.39 5.56
CA GLU A 143 -16.96 5.95 5.71
C GLU A 143 -18.39 5.51 5.38
N VAL A 144 -18.53 4.58 4.45
CA VAL A 144 -19.82 3.99 4.04
C VAL A 144 -19.98 2.56 4.55
N ARG A 145 -18.87 1.85 4.77
CA ARG A 145 -18.84 0.54 5.45
C ARG A 145 -17.45 0.28 6.01
N ARG A 146 -17.37 -0.75 6.83
CA ARG A 146 -16.13 -1.29 7.39
C ARG A 146 -16.21 -2.81 7.41
N PHE A 147 -15.08 -3.46 7.19
CA PHE A 147 -14.95 -4.91 7.36
C PHE A 147 -13.66 -5.26 8.08
N GLU A 148 -13.63 -6.42 8.71
CA GLU A 148 -12.46 -6.96 9.39
C GLU A 148 -11.77 -7.98 8.48
N VAL A 149 -10.44 -7.87 8.36
CA VAL A 149 -9.63 -8.78 7.56
C VAL A 149 -9.31 -10.02 8.38
N LYS A 150 -9.58 -11.19 7.81
CA LYS A 150 -9.41 -12.48 8.49
C LYS A 150 -8.66 -13.50 7.63
N ALA A 151 -7.68 -14.16 8.21
CA ALA A 151 -7.12 -15.39 7.68
C ALA A 151 -7.59 -16.56 8.55
N GLU A 152 -8.24 -17.56 7.94
CA GLU A 152 -8.75 -18.75 8.64
C GLU A 152 -9.61 -18.40 9.88
N GLY A 153 -10.43 -17.36 9.75
CA GLY A 153 -11.32 -16.86 10.82
C GLY A 153 -10.65 -15.98 11.87
N ARG A 154 -9.32 -15.81 11.84
CA ARG A 154 -8.57 -14.97 12.79
C ARG A 154 -8.29 -13.58 12.21
N PRO A 155 -8.54 -12.50 12.96
CA PRO A 155 -8.20 -11.15 12.53
C PRO A 155 -6.70 -11.00 12.24
N ILE A 156 -6.36 -10.27 11.18
CA ILE A 156 -4.98 -9.91 10.82
C ILE A 156 -4.77 -8.42 11.07
N GLU A 157 -3.99 -8.09 12.08
CA GLU A 157 -3.62 -6.71 12.43
C GLU A 157 -2.41 -6.23 11.62
N ARG A 158 -2.01 -4.98 11.84
CA ARG A 158 -0.86 -4.31 11.22
C ARG A 158 -0.96 -4.18 9.70
N LEU A 159 -2.19 -4.11 9.20
CA LEU A 159 -2.46 -3.79 7.80
C LEU A 159 -1.95 -2.38 7.52
N ASN A 160 -1.01 -2.28 6.60
CA ASN A 160 -0.31 -1.04 6.30
C ASN A 160 -0.65 -0.58 4.88
N GLU A 161 0.35 -0.38 4.02
CA GLU A 161 0.14 0.06 2.65
C GLU A 161 -0.75 -0.92 1.87
N LEU A 162 -1.61 -0.35 1.01
CA LEU A 162 -2.67 -1.06 0.30
C LEU A 162 -2.54 -0.82 -1.20
N GLU A 163 -2.91 -1.82 -2.00
CA GLU A 163 -3.08 -1.64 -3.46
C GLU A 163 -4.22 -2.51 -4.00
N MET A 164 -4.95 -2.01 -5.01
CA MET A 164 -5.98 -2.80 -5.69
C MET A 164 -5.39 -3.54 -6.89
N VAL A 165 -5.32 -4.87 -6.81
CA VAL A 165 -4.70 -5.72 -7.83
C VAL A 165 -5.76 -6.68 -8.38
N ASP A 166 -6.23 -6.41 -9.60
CA ASP A 166 -7.20 -7.25 -10.32
C ASP A 166 -8.45 -7.65 -9.48
N GLY A 167 -8.94 -6.72 -8.66
CA GLY A 167 -10.14 -6.88 -7.84
C GLY A 167 -9.89 -7.39 -6.42
N GLU A 168 -8.65 -7.74 -6.08
CA GLU A 168 -8.22 -8.07 -4.73
C GLU A 168 -7.51 -6.88 -4.08
N LEU A 169 -7.76 -6.67 -2.79
CA LEU A 169 -7.05 -5.68 -2.00
C LEU A 169 -5.78 -6.32 -1.45
N PHE A 170 -4.63 -5.88 -1.93
CA PHE A 170 -3.34 -6.28 -1.39
C PHE A 170 -3.00 -5.38 -0.21
N ALA A 171 -2.44 -5.95 0.85
CA ALA A 171 -2.02 -5.21 2.03
C ALA A 171 -0.66 -5.67 2.53
N ASN A 172 0.30 -4.76 2.69
CA ASN A 172 1.48 -5.03 3.48
C ASN A 172 1.08 -5.31 4.95
N VAL A 173 1.76 -6.25 5.60
CA VAL A 173 1.66 -6.46 7.05
C VAL A 173 2.90 -5.89 7.72
N TRP A 174 2.75 -4.81 8.48
CA TRP A 174 3.89 -4.09 9.04
C TRP A 174 4.71 -4.95 10.02
N GLY A 175 6.02 -5.00 9.77
CA GLY A 175 6.97 -5.82 10.52
C GLY A 175 7.12 -7.25 10.01
N ALA A 176 6.46 -7.61 8.90
CA ALA A 176 6.62 -8.90 8.23
C ALA A 176 6.95 -8.72 6.74
N ASP A 177 7.66 -9.69 6.16
CA ASP A 177 7.99 -9.72 4.73
C ASP A 177 6.86 -10.42 3.92
N VAL A 178 5.60 -10.11 4.24
CA VAL A 178 4.43 -10.70 3.57
C VAL A 178 3.41 -9.64 3.13
N ILE A 179 2.65 -9.98 2.08
CA ILE A 179 1.48 -9.23 1.64
C ILE A 179 0.25 -10.15 1.72
N ALA A 180 -0.81 -9.66 2.34
CA ALA A 180 -2.11 -10.33 2.33
C ALA A 180 -2.86 -9.98 1.04
N ARG A 181 -3.40 -10.99 0.36
CA ARG A 181 -4.37 -10.83 -0.73
C ARG A 181 -5.76 -10.98 -0.14
N ILE A 182 -6.57 -9.92 -0.18
CA ILE A 182 -7.83 -9.83 0.55
C ILE A 182 -8.98 -9.69 -0.45
N ASP A 183 -10.03 -10.49 -0.27
CA ASP A 183 -11.30 -10.26 -0.94
C ASP A 183 -12.01 -9.06 -0.28
N PRO A 184 -12.17 -7.91 -0.96
CA PRO A 184 -12.75 -6.71 -0.38
C PRO A 184 -14.26 -6.82 -0.10
N ALA A 185 -14.95 -7.82 -0.66
CA ALA A 185 -16.35 -8.08 -0.39
C ALA A 185 -16.56 -8.78 0.95
N THR A 186 -15.66 -9.70 1.32
CA THR A 186 -15.81 -10.56 2.51
C THR A 186 -14.81 -10.25 3.62
N GLY A 187 -13.70 -9.58 3.34
CA GLY A 187 -12.58 -9.39 4.25
C GLY A 187 -11.72 -10.64 4.44
N LYS A 188 -11.99 -11.73 3.70
CA LYS A 188 -11.18 -12.95 3.82
C LYS A 188 -9.85 -12.78 3.11
N VAL A 189 -8.77 -13.21 3.75
CA VAL A 189 -7.49 -13.42 3.08
C VAL A 189 -7.65 -14.64 2.16
N VAL A 190 -7.47 -14.41 0.87
CA VAL A 190 -7.58 -15.42 -0.20
C VAL A 190 -6.21 -15.91 -0.68
N GLY A 191 -5.12 -15.25 -0.26
CA GLY A 191 -3.76 -15.67 -0.53
C GLY A 191 -2.75 -14.90 0.29
N TRP A 192 -1.57 -15.50 0.46
CA TRP A 192 -0.39 -14.84 1.03
C TRP A 192 0.68 -14.70 -0.04
N ILE A 193 1.36 -13.57 -0.08
CA ILE A 193 2.58 -13.39 -0.88
C ILE A 193 3.75 -13.32 0.11
N ASP A 194 4.62 -14.31 0.05
CA ASP A 194 5.84 -14.39 0.86
C ASP A 194 6.99 -13.73 0.08
N LEU A 195 7.45 -12.59 0.58
CA LEU A 195 8.58 -11.83 0.05
C LEU A 195 9.84 -11.98 0.91
N THR A 196 9.89 -13.00 1.78
CA THR A 196 11.05 -13.29 2.60
C THR A 196 12.30 -13.42 1.74
N GLY A 197 13.31 -12.63 2.06
CA GLY A 197 14.59 -12.64 1.34
C GLY A 197 14.65 -11.74 0.10
N LEU A 198 13.57 -11.03 -0.26
CA LEU A 198 13.56 -10.10 -1.41
C LEU A 198 14.65 -9.02 -1.30
N LEU A 199 14.75 -8.39 -0.13
CA LEU A 199 15.86 -7.49 0.20
C LEU A 199 16.32 -7.71 1.66
N PRO A 200 17.34 -8.56 1.89
CA PRO A 200 17.87 -8.83 3.22
C PRO A 200 18.40 -7.56 3.90
N PRO A 201 18.36 -7.45 5.24
CA PRO A 201 18.81 -6.26 5.98
C PRO A 201 20.19 -5.74 5.59
N ALA A 202 21.16 -6.64 5.36
CA ALA A 202 22.52 -6.29 4.95
C ALA A 202 22.61 -5.55 3.59
N GLN A 203 21.57 -5.65 2.74
CA GLN A 203 21.52 -5.00 1.42
C GLN A 203 20.70 -3.70 1.42
N ARG A 204 20.08 -3.33 2.55
CA ARG A 204 19.23 -2.13 2.63
C ARG A 204 20.02 -0.82 2.66
N GLY A 205 21.33 -0.87 2.93
CA GLY A 205 22.18 0.32 2.98
C GLY A 205 21.93 1.23 4.19
N THR A 206 21.18 0.75 5.18
CA THR A 206 20.87 1.47 6.43
C THR A 206 20.71 0.49 7.58
N ALA A 207 21.04 0.93 8.80
CA ALA A 207 20.81 0.18 10.03
C ALA A 207 19.45 0.54 10.68
N ASN A 208 18.64 1.39 10.05
CA ASN A 208 17.33 1.76 10.58
C ASN A 208 16.42 0.52 10.65
N PRO A 209 15.93 0.14 11.84
CA PRO A 209 15.06 -1.04 11.99
C PRO A 209 13.72 -0.89 11.26
N ASP A 210 13.27 0.35 11.02
CA ASP A 210 12.03 0.64 10.28
C ASP A 210 12.22 0.64 8.76
N ALA A 211 13.40 0.28 8.25
CA ALA A 211 13.64 0.07 6.83
C ALA A 211 13.00 -1.25 6.33
N VAL A 212 11.69 -1.40 6.50
CA VAL A 212 10.91 -2.62 6.24
C VAL A 212 10.21 -2.59 4.89
N LEU A 213 9.76 -3.76 4.42
CA LEU A 213 8.84 -3.89 3.28
C LEU A 213 7.61 -3.00 3.49
N ASN A 214 7.32 -2.12 2.54
CA ASN A 214 6.13 -1.26 2.50
C ASN A 214 6.05 -0.51 1.16
N GLY A 215 4.90 -0.57 0.49
CA GLY A 215 4.68 0.04 -0.82
C GLY A 215 4.44 -1.02 -1.89
N ILE A 216 3.24 -1.03 -2.45
CA ILE A 216 2.77 -1.94 -3.49
C ILE A 216 2.18 -1.07 -4.60
N ALA A 217 2.50 -1.35 -5.86
CA ALA A 217 1.88 -0.63 -6.97
C ALA A 217 1.57 -1.55 -8.14
N TRP A 218 0.46 -1.29 -8.81
CA TRP A 218 -0.07 -2.12 -9.88
C TRP A 218 -0.21 -1.36 -11.19
N ASP A 219 0.48 -1.83 -12.22
CA ASP A 219 0.19 -1.44 -13.60
C ASP A 219 -0.85 -2.37 -14.20
N ALA A 220 -2.12 -1.99 -14.12
CA ALA A 220 -3.21 -2.79 -14.66
C ALA A 220 -3.12 -3.04 -16.19
N ARG A 221 -2.51 -2.11 -16.95
CA ARG A 221 -2.34 -2.25 -18.41
C ARG A 221 -1.25 -3.25 -18.76
N GLY A 222 -0.09 -3.11 -18.10
CA GLY A 222 1.07 -3.98 -18.32
C GLY A 222 1.03 -5.28 -17.53
N LYS A 223 0.11 -5.42 -16.57
CA LYS A 223 0.04 -6.52 -15.59
C LYS A 223 1.34 -6.68 -14.81
N ARG A 224 1.86 -5.56 -14.30
CA ARG A 224 3.14 -5.50 -13.57
C ARG A 224 2.90 -5.11 -12.12
N LEU A 225 3.40 -5.93 -11.20
CA LEU A 225 3.33 -5.70 -9.76
C LEU A 225 4.69 -5.18 -9.29
N PHE A 226 4.68 -4.04 -8.62
CA PHE A 226 5.87 -3.42 -8.05
C PHE A 226 5.81 -3.44 -6.54
N VAL A 227 6.94 -3.73 -5.90
CA VAL A 227 7.09 -3.67 -4.45
C VAL A 227 8.40 -2.99 -4.06
N THR A 228 8.38 -2.28 -2.94
CA THR A 228 9.56 -1.62 -2.37
C THR A 228 9.50 -1.64 -0.84
N GLY A 229 10.35 -0.86 -0.18
CA GLY A 229 10.27 -0.66 1.25
C GLY A 229 10.77 0.70 1.68
N LYS A 230 10.54 0.99 2.96
CA LYS A 230 11.03 2.19 3.63
C LYS A 230 12.55 2.21 3.54
N LEU A 231 13.11 3.29 2.97
CA LEU A 231 14.54 3.49 2.80
C LEU A 231 15.23 2.42 1.94
N TRP A 232 14.48 1.62 1.18
CA TRP A 232 15.08 0.61 0.31
C TRP A 232 15.77 1.30 -0.89
N PRO A 233 16.97 0.86 -1.30
CA PRO A 233 17.65 1.40 -2.49
C PRO A 233 17.09 0.83 -3.80
N LYS A 234 16.10 -0.07 -3.72
CA LYS A 234 15.58 -0.83 -4.86
C LYS A 234 14.05 -0.92 -4.80
N LEU A 235 13.44 -0.85 -5.98
CA LEU A 235 12.07 -1.24 -6.24
C LEU A 235 12.09 -2.44 -7.18
N PHE A 236 11.23 -3.42 -6.93
CA PHE A 236 11.21 -4.69 -7.64
C PHE A 236 9.92 -4.83 -8.44
N GLU A 237 10.03 -5.19 -9.72
CA GLU A 237 8.89 -5.77 -10.45
C GLU A 237 8.91 -7.27 -10.21
N ILE A 238 7.80 -7.80 -9.69
CA ILE A 238 7.67 -9.20 -9.33
C ILE A 238 6.53 -9.88 -10.08
N GLU A 239 6.72 -11.16 -10.35
CA GLU A 239 5.69 -12.09 -10.82
C GLU A 239 5.41 -13.09 -9.71
N LEU A 240 4.14 -13.34 -9.41
CA LEU A 240 3.74 -14.25 -8.33
C LEU A 240 3.77 -15.70 -8.82
N ILE A 241 4.37 -16.58 -8.02
CA ILE A 241 4.43 -18.02 -8.30
C ILE A 241 3.77 -18.76 -7.15
N GLU A 242 2.70 -19.50 -7.43
CA GLU A 242 2.05 -20.31 -6.41
C GLU A 242 2.98 -21.42 -5.92
N ILE A 243 3.19 -21.47 -4.60
CA ILE A 243 4.00 -22.51 -3.96
C ILE A 243 3.11 -23.73 -3.77
N GLN A 244 3.27 -24.72 -4.64
CA GLN A 244 2.63 -26.01 -4.45
C GLN A 244 3.26 -26.72 -3.25
N ARG A 245 2.50 -26.83 -2.16
CA ARG A 245 2.88 -27.70 -1.04
C ARG A 245 2.77 -29.15 -1.53
N ARG A 246 3.90 -29.87 -1.56
CA ARG A 246 3.93 -31.32 -1.69
C ARG A 246 3.59 -31.98 -0.35
#